data_AF-A0A378PFB3-F1
#
_entry.id   AF-A0A378PFB3-F1
#
_cell.length_a   1.000
_cell.length_b   1.000
_cell.length_c   1.000
_cell.angle_alpha   90.00
_cell.angle_beta   90.00
_cell.angle_gamma   90.00
#
_symmetry.space_group_name_H-M   'P 1'
#
loop_
_entity.id
_entity.type
_entity.pdbx_description
1 polymer ?
#
loop_
_entity_poly.entity_id
_entity_poly.type
_entity_poly.pdbx_seq_one_letter_code
_entity_poly.pdbx_strand_id
1 'polypeptide(L)'
;MAIRSFRIRNLLSIRDTTLELVTPVTLLIGPNGAGKTNLLRGIELLSRLVDDTFRDEIMRGGGFSEHFFQGSPVADFDSAEQGRGFDSRCFAIDVDYRINETLTNGYDVQFSRGTGDTALVRERLFFHNRAKYTAPFYDGFQGNNGWQPLAHHSVLSDADDCGSRTGVQENIRRILTGCRVFHFDDSSSRSPVLQSCDVADNLRLHSDGRNLAAVLWRMRESDVERYEGILRSVRVVAPFLEDFEVKPVYEGSRNTILRWRQKGLDGIFSGERLSSGTLRFICLTVLLQQTNPPETIVLDEPELGLHPFAIYQLAEMLHEFASTERKIIVTTQSVTLANQFSLEELALVTRENGATVVNRPEPEDYTQWLDDYSVGQMWENNVLNVSPKREVTDL
;
A
#
# COMPACT_ATOMS: atom_id res chain seq x y z
N MET A 1 14.22 7.32 7.52
CA MET A 1 14.47 6.85 6.14
C MET A 1 13.12 6.50 5.56
N ALA A 2 12.76 7.02 4.40
CA ALA A 2 11.44 6.80 3.81
C ALA A 2 11.58 6.33 2.37
N ILE A 3 10.56 5.59 1.91
CA ILE A 3 10.44 5.21 0.51
C ILE A 3 10.33 6.48 -0.33
N ARG A 4 11.17 6.58 -1.36
CA ARG A 4 11.19 7.69 -2.31
C ARG A 4 10.40 7.36 -3.55
N SER A 5 10.53 6.15 -4.09
CA SER A 5 9.82 5.77 -5.30
C SER A 5 9.70 4.26 -5.45
N PHE A 6 8.67 3.85 -6.17
CA PHE A 6 8.47 2.50 -6.69
C PHE A 6 8.56 2.54 -8.20
N ARG A 7 9.51 1.83 -8.81
CA ARG A 7 9.52 1.58 -10.25
C ARG A 7 9.06 0.16 -10.51
N ILE A 8 8.03 0.02 -11.33
CA ILE A 8 7.45 -1.28 -11.67
C ILE A 8 7.60 -1.46 -13.18
N ARG A 9 8.07 -2.65 -13.58
CA ARG A 9 8.34 -3.02 -14.97
C ARG A 9 7.69 -4.35 -15.32
N ASN A 10 7.10 -4.41 -16.51
CA ASN A 10 6.48 -5.60 -17.11
C ASN A 10 5.44 -6.33 -16.22
N LEU A 11 4.66 -5.60 -15.40
CA LEU A 11 3.62 -6.15 -14.52
C LEU A 11 2.22 -5.80 -15.05
N LEU A 12 1.42 -6.78 -15.45
CA LEU A 12 0.01 -6.62 -15.88
C LEU A 12 -0.23 -5.54 -16.96
N SER A 13 -0.62 -4.32 -16.58
CA SER A 13 -0.81 -3.18 -17.50
C SER A 13 0.40 -2.23 -17.53
N ILE A 14 1.40 -2.46 -16.69
CA ILE A 14 2.56 -1.60 -16.51
C ILE A 14 3.70 -2.15 -17.37
N ARG A 15 4.14 -1.36 -18.34
CA ARG A 15 5.35 -1.63 -19.13
C ARG A 15 6.58 -1.18 -18.35
N ASP A 16 6.67 0.10 -18.03
CA ASP A 16 7.70 0.70 -17.18
C ASP A 16 7.12 1.99 -16.59
N THR A 17 7.02 2.07 -15.27
CA THR A 17 6.44 3.24 -14.61
C THR A 17 7.09 3.46 -13.26
N THR A 18 7.36 4.71 -12.93
CA THR A 18 7.86 5.11 -11.62
C THR A 18 6.84 5.96 -10.89
N LEU A 19 6.43 5.52 -9.70
CA LEU A 19 5.65 6.30 -8.75
C LEU A 19 6.62 6.91 -7.73
N GLU A 20 6.90 8.20 -7.84
CA GLU A 20 7.66 8.92 -6.81
C GLU A 20 6.75 9.32 -5.64
N LEU A 21 7.29 9.45 -4.43
CA LEU A 21 6.58 9.84 -3.20
C LEU A 21 7.15 11.16 -2.69
N VAL A 22 6.89 12.23 -3.46
CA VAL A 22 7.43 13.57 -3.22
C VAL A 22 6.90 14.14 -1.90
N THR A 23 5.59 14.06 -1.70
CA THR A 23 4.87 14.46 -0.50
C THR A 23 4.67 13.29 0.47
N PRO A 24 4.32 13.53 1.75
CA PRO A 24 3.96 12.47 2.70
C PRO A 24 2.71 11.68 2.28
N VAL A 25 1.71 12.33 1.67
CA VAL A 25 0.53 11.67 1.10
C VAL A 25 0.56 11.76 -0.42
N THR A 26 0.37 10.64 -1.12
CA THR A 26 0.24 10.61 -2.58
C THR A 26 -1.11 10.02 -2.97
N LEU A 27 -1.94 10.81 -3.64
CA LEU A 27 -3.27 10.44 -4.12
C LEU A 27 -3.23 10.07 -5.61
N LEU A 28 -3.56 8.83 -5.92
CA LEU A 28 -3.61 8.29 -7.28
C LEU A 28 -5.02 8.44 -7.84
N ILE A 29 -5.17 9.29 -8.84
CA ILE A 29 -6.43 9.50 -9.58
C ILE A 29 -6.25 9.11 -11.05
N GLY A 30 -7.31 8.62 -11.67
CA GLY A 30 -7.21 8.05 -13.02
C GLY A 30 -8.52 7.40 -13.46
N PRO A 31 -8.78 7.25 -14.76
CA PRO A 31 -9.96 6.53 -15.22
C PRO A 31 -9.90 5.04 -14.84
N ASN A 32 -11.04 4.35 -14.96
CA ASN A 32 -11.10 2.91 -14.84
C ASN A 32 -10.19 2.24 -15.89
N GLY A 33 -9.47 1.20 -15.47
CA GLY A 33 -8.54 0.48 -16.34
C GLY A 33 -7.20 1.19 -16.64
N ALA A 34 -6.91 2.33 -16.00
CA ALA A 34 -5.63 3.04 -16.18
C ALA A 34 -4.41 2.28 -15.61
N GLY A 35 -4.64 1.43 -14.60
CA GLY A 35 -3.57 0.64 -13.94
C GLY A 35 -3.32 0.95 -12.47
N LYS A 36 -4.17 1.75 -11.81
CA LYS A 36 -4.06 2.09 -10.37
C LYS A 36 -3.94 0.85 -9.49
N THR A 37 -4.89 -0.09 -9.61
CA THR A 37 -4.87 -1.36 -8.86
C THR A 37 -3.64 -2.21 -9.19
N ASN A 38 -3.11 -2.15 -10.42
CA ASN A 38 -1.89 -2.87 -10.79
C ASN A 38 -0.63 -2.26 -10.16
N LEU A 39 -0.58 -0.93 -9.98
CA LEU A 39 0.49 -0.26 -9.23
C LEU A 39 0.47 -0.71 -7.76
N LEU A 40 -0.72 -0.69 -7.14
CA LEU A 40 -0.91 -1.16 -5.77
C LEU A 40 -0.54 -2.63 -5.61
N ARG A 41 -0.91 -3.47 -6.58
CA ARG A 41 -0.55 -4.88 -6.61
C ARG A 41 0.96 -5.10 -6.67
N GLY A 42 1.69 -4.30 -7.44
CA GLY A 42 3.16 -4.35 -7.43
C GLY A 42 3.73 -4.10 -6.02
N ILE A 43 3.22 -3.07 -5.33
CA ILE A 43 3.64 -2.77 -3.95
C ILE A 43 3.22 -3.88 -2.98
N GLU A 44 2.03 -4.46 -3.15
CA GLU A 44 1.56 -5.59 -2.34
C GLU A 44 2.48 -6.80 -2.49
N LEU A 45 2.84 -7.16 -3.73
CA LEU A 45 3.75 -8.27 -4.01
C LEU A 45 5.10 -8.13 -3.28
N LEU A 46 5.65 -6.92 -3.19
CA LEU A 46 6.85 -6.68 -2.37
C LEU A 46 6.62 -6.99 -0.90
N SER A 47 5.50 -6.54 -0.34
CA SER A 47 5.18 -6.79 1.07
C SER A 47 5.00 -8.29 1.36
N ARG A 48 4.37 -9.03 0.44
CA ARG A 48 4.15 -10.47 0.53
C ARG A 48 5.44 -11.27 0.39
N LEU A 49 6.40 -10.76 -0.39
CA LEU A 49 7.72 -11.37 -0.51
C LEU A 49 8.46 -11.35 0.83
N VAL A 50 8.43 -10.21 1.52
CA VAL A 50 9.08 -10.07 2.84
C VAL A 50 8.40 -10.91 3.93
N ASP A 51 7.09 -11.16 3.79
CA ASP A 51 6.32 -12.00 4.72
C ASP A 51 6.31 -13.49 4.33
N ASP A 52 7.10 -13.92 3.33
CA ASP A 52 7.13 -15.29 2.78
C ASP A 52 5.76 -15.84 2.31
N THR A 53 4.83 -14.95 1.97
CA THR A 53 3.46 -15.29 1.52
C THR A 53 3.23 -15.01 0.04
N PHE A 54 4.26 -14.54 -0.68
CA PHE A 54 4.17 -14.19 -2.10
C PHE A 54 3.63 -15.32 -2.97
N ARG A 55 4.07 -16.57 -2.75
CA ARG A 55 3.61 -17.71 -3.54
C ARG A 55 2.11 -17.93 -3.42
N ASP A 56 1.58 -17.86 -2.20
CA ASP A 56 0.15 -18.04 -1.95
C ASP A 56 -0.65 -16.93 -2.63
N GLU A 57 -0.13 -15.70 -2.63
CA GLU A 57 -0.77 -14.56 -3.29
C GLU A 57 -0.81 -14.71 -4.82
N ILE A 58 0.30 -15.10 -5.43
CA ILE A 58 0.36 -15.37 -6.88
C ILE A 58 -0.59 -16.51 -7.27
N MET A 59 -0.67 -17.58 -6.47
CA MET A 59 -1.52 -18.73 -6.76
C MET A 59 -3.00 -18.39 -6.63
N ARG A 60 -3.39 -17.55 -5.67
CA ARG A 60 -4.74 -16.97 -5.61
C ARG A 60 -5.07 -16.13 -6.83
N GLY A 61 -4.06 -15.46 -7.40
CA GLY A 61 -4.18 -14.64 -8.60
C GLY A 61 -4.25 -15.39 -9.93
N GLY A 62 -4.42 -16.73 -9.94
CA GLY A 62 -4.53 -17.52 -11.18
C GLY A 62 -3.19 -18.03 -11.71
N GLY A 63 -2.12 -17.92 -10.92
CA GLY A 63 -0.79 -18.41 -11.29
C GLY A 63 0.13 -17.32 -11.84
N PHE A 64 1.41 -17.67 -11.98
CA PHE A 64 2.46 -16.69 -12.22
C PHE A 64 2.40 -16.06 -13.62
N SER A 65 1.91 -16.81 -14.62
CA SER A 65 1.78 -16.32 -16.00
C SER A 65 0.81 -15.14 -16.15
N GLU A 66 -0.22 -15.08 -15.30
CA GLU A 66 -1.27 -14.05 -15.34
C GLU A 66 -0.80 -12.68 -14.85
N HIS A 67 0.38 -12.59 -14.24
CA HIS A 67 0.90 -11.36 -13.63
C HIS A 67 1.83 -10.57 -14.57
N PHE A 68 2.23 -11.16 -15.71
CA PHE A 68 3.10 -10.50 -16.66
C PHE A 68 2.38 -9.45 -17.50
N PHE A 69 3.12 -8.45 -17.97
CA PHE A 69 2.60 -7.51 -18.93
C PHE A 69 2.17 -8.22 -20.22
N GLN A 70 0.94 -7.94 -20.66
CA GLN A 70 0.33 -8.64 -21.80
C GLN A 70 0.73 -8.06 -23.16
N GLY A 71 1.32 -6.87 -23.21
CA GLY A 71 1.84 -6.25 -24.43
C GLY A 71 3.32 -6.57 -24.69
N SER A 72 3.93 -5.88 -25.66
CA SER A 72 5.37 -5.97 -25.89
C SER A 72 6.12 -5.50 -24.64
N PRO A 73 6.92 -6.38 -24.00
CA PRO A 73 7.66 -6.03 -22.81
C PRO A 73 8.73 -4.99 -23.14
N VAL A 74 9.22 -4.31 -22.10
CA VAL A 74 10.43 -3.49 -22.21
C VAL A 74 11.55 -4.37 -22.78
N ALA A 75 12.18 -3.93 -23.88
CA ALA A 75 13.28 -4.65 -24.50
C ALA A 75 14.42 -4.89 -23.49
N ASP A 76 15.19 -5.96 -23.72
CA ASP A 76 16.40 -6.22 -22.92
C ASP A 76 17.26 -4.96 -22.96
N PHE A 77 17.40 -4.29 -21.80
CA PHE A 77 18.29 -3.15 -21.70
C PHE A 77 19.71 -3.70 -21.63
N ASP A 78 20.44 -3.46 -22.71
CA ASP A 78 21.82 -3.88 -22.86
C ASP A 78 22.68 -3.42 -21.67
N SER A 79 23.62 -4.28 -21.32
CA SER A 79 24.63 -4.24 -20.25
C SER A 79 25.46 -2.95 -20.05
N ALA A 80 25.10 -1.83 -20.70
CA ALA A 80 25.81 -0.56 -20.69
C ALA A 80 25.43 0.39 -19.53
N GLU A 81 24.25 0.26 -18.91
CA GLU A 81 23.98 0.90 -17.60
C GLU A 81 24.45 -0.01 -16.46
N GLN A 82 25.77 0.01 -16.22
CA GLN A 82 26.45 -0.24 -14.94
C GLN A 82 25.64 -1.07 -13.91
N GLY A 83 25.37 -2.35 -14.23
CA GLY A 83 24.87 -3.34 -13.26
C GLY A 83 23.36 -3.64 -13.24
N ARG A 84 22.51 -2.91 -13.98
CA ARG A 84 21.05 -3.10 -14.02
C ARG A 84 20.55 -4.09 -15.08
N GLY A 85 21.23 -5.22 -15.28
CA GLY A 85 20.74 -6.24 -16.23
C GLY A 85 19.28 -6.59 -15.95
N PHE A 86 18.38 -6.29 -16.89
CA PHE A 86 16.94 -6.56 -16.82
C PHE A 86 16.56 -7.45 -17.99
N ASP A 87 15.99 -8.61 -17.68
CA ASP A 87 15.51 -9.56 -18.69
C ASP A 87 14.05 -9.20 -19.00
N SER A 88 13.79 -8.87 -20.26
CA SER A 88 12.47 -8.49 -20.79
C SER A 88 11.38 -9.53 -20.54
N ARG A 89 11.75 -10.78 -20.27
CA ARG A 89 10.81 -11.87 -19.91
C ARG A 89 10.46 -11.89 -18.43
N CYS A 90 10.97 -10.93 -17.66
CA CYS A 90 10.73 -10.78 -16.24
C CYS A 90 9.82 -9.57 -15.99
N PHE A 91 9.12 -9.61 -14.87
CA PHE A 91 8.65 -8.38 -14.24
C PHE A 91 9.60 -8.02 -13.09
N ALA A 92 9.77 -6.73 -12.86
CA ALA A 92 10.66 -6.23 -11.82
C ALA A 92 10.02 -5.10 -11.04
N ILE A 93 10.46 -5.00 -9.79
CA ILE A 93 10.07 -3.92 -8.91
C ILE A 93 11.34 -3.39 -8.25
N ASP A 94 11.62 -2.11 -8.49
CA ASP A 94 12.70 -1.38 -7.86
C ASP A 94 12.12 -0.42 -6.82
N VAL A 95 12.72 -0.39 -5.63
CA VAL A 95 12.37 0.54 -4.56
C VAL A 95 13.59 1.36 -4.20
N ASP A 96 13.45 2.69 -4.27
CA ASP A 96 14.47 3.63 -3.84
C ASP A 96 14.16 4.17 -2.45
N TYR A 97 15.13 4.11 -1.54
CA TYR A 97 15.05 4.64 -0.18
C TYR A 97 16.02 5.79 -0.02
N ARG A 98 15.49 6.96 0.35
CA ARG A 98 16.34 8.13 0.60
C ARG A 98 16.89 8.08 2.03
N ILE A 99 18.22 8.09 2.13
CA ILE A 99 18.92 8.30 3.41
C ILE A 99 19.12 9.80 3.63
N ASN A 100 19.65 10.50 2.62
CA ASN A 100 19.78 11.95 2.56
C ASN A 100 19.77 12.43 1.09
N GLU A 101 20.07 13.70 0.83
CA GLU A 101 20.07 14.27 -0.54
C GLU A 101 20.97 13.52 -1.54
N THR A 102 22.05 12.91 -1.05
CA THR A 102 23.10 12.31 -1.88
C THR A 102 23.16 10.78 -1.78
N LEU A 103 22.64 10.21 -0.68
CA LEU A 103 22.71 8.79 -0.38
C LEU A 103 21.34 8.12 -0.52
N THR A 104 21.29 7.08 -1.33
CA THR A 104 20.10 6.24 -1.52
C THR A 104 20.46 4.77 -1.39
N ASN A 105 19.68 4.03 -0.62
CA ASN A 105 19.63 2.57 -0.69
C ASN A 105 18.53 2.17 -1.66
N GLY A 106 18.55 0.95 -2.15
CA GLY A 106 17.41 0.41 -2.87
C GLY A 106 17.40 -1.09 -2.97
N TYR A 107 16.25 -1.59 -3.38
CA TYR A 107 15.96 -3.01 -3.52
C TYR A 107 15.41 -3.25 -4.92
N ASP A 108 16.03 -4.15 -5.66
CA ASP A 108 15.59 -4.62 -6.98
C ASP A 108 15.21 -6.08 -6.84
N VAL A 109 13.96 -6.41 -7.17
CA VAL A 109 13.52 -7.78 -7.29
C VAL A 109 12.99 -8.05 -8.68
N GLN A 110 13.41 -9.17 -9.25
CA GLN A 110 12.96 -9.61 -10.56
C GLN A 110 12.41 -11.01 -10.48
N PHE A 111 11.40 -11.26 -11.31
CA PHE A 111 10.61 -12.47 -11.31
C PHE A 111 10.55 -13.02 -12.73
N SER A 112 11.07 -14.23 -12.93
CA SER A 112 11.07 -14.92 -14.24
C SER A 112 10.30 -16.23 -14.18
N ARG A 113 9.81 -16.66 -15.34
CA ARG A 113 9.07 -17.92 -15.47
C ARG A 113 10.04 -19.09 -15.28
N GLY A 114 9.72 -19.97 -14.33
CA GLY A 114 10.40 -21.24 -14.15
C GLY A 114 9.82 -22.32 -15.07
N THR A 115 10.19 -23.57 -14.82
CA THR A 115 9.60 -24.72 -15.51
C THR A 115 8.22 -25.04 -14.92
N GLY A 116 7.18 -25.10 -15.76
CA GLY A 116 5.80 -25.27 -15.30
C GLY A 116 5.25 -23.98 -14.66
N ASP A 117 4.45 -24.12 -13.59
CA ASP A 117 3.86 -22.99 -12.86
C ASP A 117 4.77 -22.48 -11.72
N THR A 118 6.08 -22.70 -11.87
CA THR A 118 7.08 -22.23 -10.90
C THR A 118 7.64 -20.88 -11.32
N ALA A 119 8.12 -20.12 -10.35
CA ALA A 119 8.76 -18.83 -10.56
C ALA A 119 10.20 -18.89 -10.07
N LEU A 120 11.08 -18.17 -10.76
CA LEU A 120 12.39 -17.84 -10.24
C LEU A 120 12.38 -16.38 -9.80
N VAL A 121 13.04 -16.11 -8.68
CA VAL A 121 13.23 -14.78 -8.12
C VAL A 121 14.72 -14.43 -8.13
N ARG A 122 15.03 -13.16 -8.36
CA ARG A 122 16.37 -12.60 -8.21
C ARG A 122 16.26 -11.31 -7.43
N GLU A 123 16.84 -11.30 -6.24
CA GLU A 123 16.82 -10.16 -5.32
C GLU A 123 18.21 -9.50 -5.27
N ARG A 124 18.27 -8.17 -5.37
CA ARG A 124 19.51 -7.40 -5.31
C ARG A 124 19.31 -6.17 -4.43
N LEU A 125 20.29 -5.89 -3.59
CA LEU A 125 20.36 -4.64 -2.85
C LEU A 125 21.30 -3.69 -3.56
N PHE A 126 21.06 -2.40 -3.46
CA PHE A 126 22.00 -1.41 -3.95
C PHE A 126 22.14 -0.22 -3.02
N PHE A 127 23.29 0.43 -3.14
CA PHE A 127 23.63 1.68 -2.49
C PHE A 127 24.17 2.65 -3.54
N HIS A 128 23.71 3.89 -3.53
CA HIS A 128 24.15 4.93 -4.45
C HIS A 128 24.50 6.20 -3.68
N ASN A 129 25.78 6.58 -3.78
CA ASN A 129 26.21 7.93 -3.43
C ASN A 129 26.28 8.78 -4.70
N ARG A 130 25.22 9.54 -4.95
CA ARG A 130 25.07 10.39 -6.14
C ARG A 130 26.07 11.54 -6.19
N ALA A 131 26.63 11.94 -5.05
CA ALA A 131 27.68 12.96 -5.01
C ALA A 131 29.05 12.41 -5.46
N LYS A 132 29.26 11.09 -5.44
CA LYS A 132 30.56 10.46 -5.76
C LYS A 132 30.54 9.58 -7.01
N TYR A 133 29.43 8.95 -7.33
CA TYR A 133 29.35 7.93 -8.38
C TYR A 133 28.17 8.15 -9.32
N THR A 134 28.40 7.90 -10.60
CA THR A 134 27.37 7.98 -11.65
C THR A 134 26.37 6.83 -11.58
N ALA A 135 26.75 5.68 -11.02
CA ALA A 135 25.88 4.52 -10.86
C ALA A 135 25.86 3.95 -9.43
N PRO A 136 24.78 3.23 -9.08
CA PRO A 136 24.68 2.47 -7.85
C PRO A 136 25.69 1.31 -7.78
N PHE A 137 26.16 1.03 -6.57
CA PHE A 137 26.84 -0.21 -6.22
C PHE A 137 25.80 -1.27 -5.84
N TYR A 138 25.87 -2.44 -6.46
CA TYR A 138 25.01 -3.58 -6.16
C TYR A 138 25.71 -4.56 -5.23
N ASP A 139 25.01 -4.97 -4.18
CA ASP A 139 25.42 -6.07 -3.32
C ASP A 139 24.49 -7.26 -3.57
N GLY A 140 25.08 -8.39 -3.92
CA GLY A 140 24.39 -9.66 -4.03
C GLY A 140 24.28 -10.28 -2.66
N PHE A 141 23.10 -10.69 -2.24
CA PHE A 141 22.98 -11.38 -0.97
C PHE A 141 23.80 -12.68 -0.97
N GLN A 142 24.62 -12.88 0.06
CA GLN A 142 25.53 -14.03 0.21
C GLN A 142 26.48 -14.24 -1.00
N GLY A 143 26.74 -13.21 -1.80
CA GLY A 143 27.54 -13.32 -3.03
C GLY A 143 26.82 -14.00 -4.20
N ASN A 144 25.51 -14.30 -4.08
CA ASN A 144 24.73 -14.94 -5.13
C ASN A 144 23.82 -13.92 -5.83
N ASN A 145 24.20 -13.53 -7.04
CA ASN A 145 23.41 -12.66 -7.93
C ASN A 145 22.52 -13.46 -8.91
N GLY A 146 22.42 -14.78 -8.71
CA GLY A 146 21.71 -15.70 -9.59
C GLY A 146 20.20 -15.76 -9.36
N TRP A 147 19.50 -16.40 -10.29
CA TRP A 147 18.10 -16.75 -10.16
C TRP A 147 17.92 -17.91 -9.17
N GLN A 148 16.95 -17.79 -8.27
CA GLN A 148 16.62 -18.81 -7.27
C GLN A 148 15.15 -19.24 -7.42
N PRO A 149 14.80 -20.51 -7.18
CA PRO A 149 13.40 -20.91 -7.09
C PRO A 149 12.65 -20.13 -6.01
N LEU A 150 11.45 -19.62 -6.32
CA LEU A 150 10.54 -18.96 -5.36
C LEU A 150 10.03 -19.90 -4.25
N ALA A 151 10.39 -21.18 -4.26
CA ALA A 151 10.17 -22.08 -3.14
C ALA A 151 11.13 -21.81 -1.97
N HIS A 152 12.17 -21.00 -2.18
CA HIS A 152 13.01 -20.48 -1.11
C HIS A 152 12.31 -19.31 -0.40
N HIS A 153 12.54 -19.20 0.91
CA HIS A 153 12.24 -18.00 1.68
C HIS A 153 12.89 -16.79 1.01
N SER A 154 12.26 -15.61 1.09
CA SER A 154 12.89 -14.40 0.61
C SER A 154 14.27 -14.26 1.24
N VAL A 155 15.22 -13.74 0.48
CA VAL A 155 16.55 -13.55 1.02
C VAL A 155 16.55 -12.52 2.18
N LEU A 156 15.49 -11.71 2.28
CA LEU A 156 15.20 -10.81 3.41
C LEU A 156 14.61 -11.52 4.64
N SER A 157 14.04 -12.71 4.52
CA SER A 157 13.54 -13.53 5.65
C SER A 157 14.60 -14.48 6.18
N ASP A 158 15.42 -15.10 5.32
CA ASP A 158 16.54 -15.99 5.71
C ASP A 158 17.69 -15.26 6.45
N ALA A 159 17.71 -13.93 6.44
CA ALA A 159 18.75 -13.13 7.07
C ALA A 159 18.73 -13.16 8.61
N ASP A 160 17.76 -13.81 9.27
CA ASP A 160 17.66 -13.97 10.73
C ASP A 160 18.78 -14.88 11.32
N ASP A 161 19.43 -15.72 10.51
CA ASP A 161 20.40 -16.74 10.98
C ASP A 161 21.90 -16.37 10.83
N CYS A 162 22.25 -15.21 10.27
CA CYS A 162 23.66 -14.83 10.04
C CYS A 162 24.10 -13.64 10.90
N GLY A 163 25.11 -13.85 11.76
CA GLY A 163 25.79 -12.81 12.56
C GLY A 163 26.59 -11.76 11.76
N SER A 164 26.30 -11.57 10.47
CA SER A 164 26.99 -10.64 9.57
C SER A 164 26.04 -9.82 8.69
N ARG A 165 24.96 -9.27 9.25
CA ARG A 165 24.12 -8.32 8.48
C ARG A 165 24.96 -7.09 8.11
N THR A 166 25.00 -6.74 6.83
CA THR A 166 25.48 -5.41 6.44
C THR A 166 24.42 -4.37 6.85
N GLY A 167 24.82 -3.15 7.16
CA GLY A 167 23.86 -2.10 7.56
C GLY A 167 22.79 -1.82 6.48
N VAL A 168 23.05 -2.15 5.21
CA VAL A 168 22.10 -1.98 4.10
C VAL A 168 20.97 -3.01 4.16
N GLN A 169 21.28 -4.27 4.45
CA GLN A 169 20.30 -5.36 4.55
C GLN A 169 19.26 -5.10 5.64
N GLU A 170 19.72 -4.73 6.84
CA GLU A 170 18.84 -4.44 7.97
C GLU A 170 17.89 -3.27 7.66
N ASN A 171 18.43 -2.20 7.07
CA ASN A 171 17.64 -1.02 6.72
C ASN A 171 16.57 -1.35 5.68
N ILE A 172 16.90 -2.11 4.64
CA ILE A 172 15.94 -2.45 3.58
C ILE A 172 14.84 -3.38 4.10
N ARG A 173 15.20 -4.41 4.90
CA ARG A 173 14.22 -5.29 5.53
C ARG A 173 13.24 -4.49 6.36
N ARG A 174 13.73 -3.65 7.27
CA ARG A 174 12.87 -2.81 8.12
C ARG A 174 11.87 -1.98 7.30
N ILE A 175 12.33 -1.33 6.23
CA ILE A 175 11.46 -0.46 5.42
C ILE A 175 10.41 -1.29 4.66
N LEU A 176 10.80 -2.42 4.07
CA LEU A 176 9.85 -3.30 3.37
C LEU A 176 8.86 -3.98 4.32
N THR A 177 9.29 -4.36 5.54
CA THR A 177 8.38 -4.82 6.60
C THR A 177 7.44 -3.70 7.07
N GLY A 178 7.87 -2.44 6.95
CA GLY A 178 7.08 -1.25 7.24
C GLY A 178 6.15 -0.79 6.12
N CYS A 179 6.19 -1.41 4.94
CA CYS A 179 5.34 -1.07 3.79
C CYS A 179 4.19 -2.08 3.65
N ARG A 180 2.94 -1.64 3.86
CA ARG A 180 1.78 -2.55 3.87
C ARG A 180 0.62 -1.96 3.09
N VAL A 181 -0.02 -2.83 2.30
CA VAL A 181 -1.29 -2.56 1.60
C VAL A 181 -2.43 -3.07 2.48
N PHE A 182 -3.45 -2.25 2.68
CA PHE A 182 -4.62 -2.60 3.49
C PHE A 182 -5.88 -2.63 2.64
N HIS A 183 -6.70 -3.65 2.88
CA HIS A 183 -7.93 -3.96 2.17
C HIS A 183 -9.07 -4.08 3.19
N PHE A 184 -9.98 -3.10 3.19
CA PHE A 184 -11.13 -3.06 4.12
C PHE A 184 -12.46 -3.09 3.37
N ASP A 185 -12.47 -3.78 2.21
CA ASP A 185 -13.58 -3.76 1.27
C ASP A 185 -14.64 -4.82 1.51
N ASP A 186 -14.25 -5.95 2.10
CA ASP A 186 -15.18 -7.00 2.43
C ASP A 186 -16.02 -6.61 3.64
N SER A 187 -17.26 -6.24 3.39
CA SER A 187 -18.28 -6.00 4.41
C SER A 187 -19.33 -7.12 4.46
N SER A 188 -19.05 -8.29 3.87
CA SER A 188 -19.93 -9.44 3.95
C SER A 188 -19.93 -10.02 5.37
N SER A 189 -20.88 -10.92 5.67
CA SER A 189 -20.86 -11.67 6.94
C SER A 189 -19.63 -12.57 7.11
N ARG A 190 -18.87 -12.80 6.03
CA ARG A 190 -17.60 -13.54 6.03
C ARG A 190 -16.38 -12.62 6.13
N SER A 191 -16.60 -11.30 6.21
CA SER A 191 -15.54 -10.31 6.41
C SER A 191 -14.62 -10.75 7.54
N PRO A 192 -13.28 -10.77 7.33
CA PRO A 192 -12.33 -11.15 8.35
C PRO A 192 -12.50 -10.34 9.65
N VAL A 193 -12.88 -9.06 9.53
CA VAL A 193 -13.08 -8.12 10.64
C VAL A 193 -14.21 -8.54 11.58
N LEU A 194 -15.22 -9.24 11.04
CA LEU A 194 -16.40 -9.69 11.79
C LEU A 194 -16.21 -11.09 12.38
N GLN A 195 -15.12 -11.79 12.05
CA GLN A 195 -14.86 -13.12 12.57
C GLN A 195 -14.24 -13.07 13.98
N SER A 196 -14.35 -14.18 14.69
CA SER A 196 -13.61 -14.38 15.93
C SER A 196 -12.11 -14.47 15.66
N CYS A 197 -11.29 -13.79 16.48
CA CYS A 197 -9.84 -13.83 16.40
C CYS A 197 -9.20 -14.17 17.74
N ASP A 198 -7.95 -14.65 17.71
CA ASP A 198 -7.17 -14.90 18.93
C ASP A 198 -6.81 -13.57 19.59
N VAL A 199 -7.02 -13.45 20.90
CA VAL A 199 -6.74 -12.26 21.70
C VAL A 199 -5.25 -11.94 21.75
N ALA A 200 -4.37 -12.91 21.52
CA ALA A 200 -2.93 -12.73 21.47
C ALA A 200 -2.46 -12.10 20.14
N ASP A 201 -3.25 -12.18 19.08
CA ASP A 201 -2.97 -11.55 17.78
C ASP A 201 -3.33 -10.05 17.82
N ASN A 202 -2.67 -9.28 18.69
CA ASN A 202 -3.09 -7.92 19.06
C ASN A 202 -1.97 -6.87 18.91
N LEU A 203 -0.84 -7.24 18.31
CA LEU A 203 0.33 -6.37 18.28
C LEU A 203 0.22 -5.21 17.29
N ARG A 204 -0.40 -5.48 16.15
CA ARG A 204 -0.64 -4.55 15.03
C ARG A 204 -1.89 -4.99 14.28
N LEU A 205 -2.59 -4.07 13.63
CA LEU A 205 -3.71 -4.43 12.76
C LEU A 205 -3.21 -5.14 11.49
N HIS A 206 -3.82 -6.27 11.13
CA HIS A 206 -3.53 -6.97 9.87
C HIS A 206 -4.07 -6.21 8.66
N SER A 207 -3.54 -6.50 7.47
CA SER A 207 -3.91 -5.86 6.20
C SER A 207 -5.41 -5.96 5.87
N ASP A 208 -6.08 -7.02 6.32
CA ASP A 208 -7.52 -7.26 6.14
C ASP A 208 -8.36 -6.98 7.39
N GLY A 209 -7.73 -6.48 8.46
CA GLY A 209 -8.39 -6.12 9.71
C GLY A 209 -8.92 -7.31 10.53
N ARG A 210 -8.53 -8.56 10.21
CA ARG A 210 -9.05 -9.77 10.87
C ARG A 210 -8.92 -9.81 12.40
N ASN A 211 -7.99 -9.04 12.94
CA ASN A 211 -7.69 -8.98 14.37
C ASN A 211 -8.11 -7.67 15.03
N LEU A 212 -9.00 -6.89 14.39
CA LEU A 212 -9.46 -5.59 14.89
C LEU A 212 -9.90 -5.64 16.36
N ALA A 213 -10.69 -6.65 16.74
CA ALA A 213 -11.20 -6.80 18.09
C ALA A 213 -10.07 -7.02 19.12
N ALA A 214 -9.06 -7.84 18.78
CA ALA A 214 -7.92 -8.10 19.64
C ALA A 214 -7.03 -6.85 19.83
N VAL A 215 -6.81 -6.09 18.75
CA VAL A 215 -6.04 -4.83 18.78
C VAL A 215 -6.75 -3.79 19.66
N LEU A 216 -8.06 -3.59 19.48
CA LEU A 216 -8.85 -2.68 20.31
C LEU A 216 -8.83 -3.11 21.79
N TRP A 217 -8.93 -4.41 22.06
CA TRP A 217 -8.87 -4.94 23.42
C TRP A 217 -7.53 -4.63 24.09
N ARG A 218 -6.41 -4.90 23.40
CA ARG A 218 -5.08 -4.57 23.93
C ARG A 218 -4.92 -3.07 24.21
N MET A 219 -5.38 -2.21 23.29
CA MET A 219 -5.29 -0.75 23.51
C MET A 219 -6.12 -0.32 24.71
N ARG A 220 -7.31 -0.88 24.90
CA ARG A 220 -8.12 -0.62 26.09
C ARG A 220 -7.39 -0.96 27.39
N GLU A 221 -6.61 -2.04 27.40
CA GLU A 221 -5.90 -2.51 28.60
C GLU A 221 -4.54 -1.82 28.82
N SER A 222 -3.84 -1.43 27.75
CA SER A 222 -2.43 -1.00 27.82
C SER A 222 -2.16 0.43 27.32
N ASP A 223 -3.06 1.02 26.56
CA ASP A 223 -2.90 2.34 25.92
C ASP A 223 -4.27 3.06 25.83
N VAL A 224 -4.83 3.36 27.01
CA VAL A 224 -6.18 3.93 27.18
C VAL A 224 -6.33 5.26 26.44
N GLU A 225 -5.27 6.08 26.40
CA GLU A 225 -5.31 7.39 25.73
C GLU A 225 -5.55 7.24 24.23
N ARG A 226 -4.85 6.31 23.56
CA ARG A 226 -5.09 6.01 22.14
C ARG A 226 -6.45 5.37 21.91
N TYR A 227 -6.87 4.46 22.78
CA TYR A 227 -8.20 3.84 22.69
C TYR A 227 -9.32 4.90 22.73
N GLU A 228 -9.23 5.86 23.66
CA GLU A 228 -10.18 6.98 23.75
C GLU A 228 -10.06 7.95 22.57
N GLY A 229 -8.86 8.13 22.00
CA GLY A 229 -8.65 8.85 20.73
C GLY A 229 -9.41 8.21 19.56
N ILE A 230 -9.31 6.89 19.42
CA ILE A 230 -10.02 6.11 18.41
C ILE A 230 -11.52 6.24 18.61
N LEU A 231 -12.02 6.05 19.83
CA LEU A 231 -13.44 6.20 20.14
C LEU A 231 -13.96 7.60 19.80
N ARG A 232 -13.22 8.66 20.15
CA ARG A 232 -13.59 10.04 19.80
C ARG A 232 -13.70 10.21 18.29
N SER A 233 -12.71 9.74 17.54
CA SER A 233 -12.68 9.86 16.08
C SER A 233 -13.82 9.09 15.41
N VAL A 234 -14.07 7.85 15.84
CA VAL A 234 -15.19 7.02 15.35
C VAL A 234 -16.53 7.69 15.67
N ARG A 235 -16.71 8.25 16.87
CA ARG A 235 -17.96 8.91 17.29
C ARG A 235 -18.26 10.20 16.52
N VAL A 236 -17.28 10.83 15.87
CA VAL A 236 -17.55 11.97 14.97
C VAL A 236 -18.40 11.50 13.79
N VAL A 237 -18.11 10.32 13.22
CA VAL A 237 -18.86 9.75 12.09
C VAL A 237 -20.07 8.92 12.54
N ALA A 238 -19.94 8.18 13.64
CA ALA A 238 -20.96 7.30 14.20
C ALA A 238 -21.32 7.71 15.65
N PRO A 239 -22.03 8.84 15.86
CA PRO A 239 -22.27 9.40 17.18
C PRO A 239 -23.12 8.52 18.11
N PHE A 240 -23.85 7.57 17.51
CA PHE A 240 -24.64 6.56 18.21
C PHE A 240 -23.77 5.49 18.89
N LEU A 241 -22.54 5.27 18.43
CA LEU A 241 -21.62 4.31 19.03
C LEU A 241 -21.19 4.82 20.42
N GLU A 242 -21.53 4.06 21.45
CA GLU A 242 -21.06 4.33 22.79
C GLU A 242 -19.66 3.76 22.94
N ASP A 243 -19.46 2.45 22.92
CA ASP A 243 -18.15 1.85 23.23
C ASP A 243 -17.99 0.51 22.51
N PHE A 244 -16.75 0.04 22.38
CA PHE A 244 -16.46 -1.30 21.88
C PHE A 244 -16.48 -2.33 23.03
N GLU A 245 -17.13 -3.46 22.80
CA GLU A 245 -17.24 -4.58 23.74
C GLU A 245 -16.37 -5.75 23.26
N VAL A 246 -15.06 -5.55 23.27
CA VAL A 246 -14.06 -6.44 22.67
C VAL A 246 -13.33 -7.35 23.67
N LYS A 247 -13.90 -7.52 24.87
CA LYS A 247 -13.37 -8.49 25.85
C LYS A 247 -13.44 -9.93 25.32
N PRO A 248 -12.60 -10.86 25.83
CA PRO A 248 -12.71 -12.27 25.50
C PRO A 248 -14.15 -12.78 25.64
N VAL A 249 -14.56 -13.72 24.79
CA VAL A 249 -15.97 -14.17 24.70
C VAL A 249 -16.50 -14.63 26.08
N TYR A 250 -15.64 -15.26 26.86
CA TYR A 250 -15.83 -15.59 28.27
C TYR A 250 -14.47 -15.54 28.99
N GLU A 251 -14.48 -15.54 30.32
CA GLU A 251 -13.27 -15.50 31.13
C GLU A 251 -12.35 -16.71 30.83
N GLY A 252 -11.08 -16.44 30.54
CA GLY A 252 -10.11 -17.47 30.10
C GLY A 252 -10.22 -17.89 28.63
N SER A 253 -11.16 -17.33 27.85
CA SER A 253 -11.19 -17.55 26.40
C SER A 253 -9.97 -16.93 25.72
N ARG A 254 -9.43 -17.64 24.73
CA ARG A 254 -8.39 -17.10 23.84
C ARG A 254 -8.97 -16.28 22.69
N ASN A 255 -10.30 -16.21 22.58
CA ASN A 255 -10.93 -15.59 21.43
C ASN A 255 -11.73 -14.35 21.82
N THR A 256 -11.74 -13.38 20.91
CA THR A 256 -12.59 -12.20 20.96
C THR A 256 -13.24 -11.94 19.61
N ILE A 257 -14.31 -11.15 19.60
CA ILE A 257 -15.08 -10.77 18.43
C ILE A 257 -15.55 -9.33 18.58
N LEU A 258 -15.66 -8.60 17.46
CA LEU A 258 -16.12 -7.24 17.46
C LEU A 258 -17.59 -7.16 17.92
N ARG A 259 -17.81 -6.49 19.05
CA ARG A 259 -19.12 -6.10 19.55
C ARG A 259 -19.07 -4.65 20.00
N TRP A 260 -20.23 -4.03 20.14
CA TRP A 260 -20.32 -2.61 20.49
C TRP A 260 -21.60 -2.31 21.26
N ARG A 261 -21.60 -1.17 21.96
CA ARG A 261 -22.74 -0.63 22.70
C ARG A 261 -23.24 0.64 22.03
N GLN A 262 -24.55 0.85 22.02
CA GLN A 262 -25.18 2.03 21.45
C GLN A 262 -25.70 2.94 22.57
N LYS A 263 -25.50 4.25 22.43
CA LYS A 263 -26.01 5.22 23.41
C LYS A 263 -27.54 5.11 23.55
N GLY A 264 -27.99 4.98 24.79
CA GLY A 264 -29.42 4.94 25.14
C GLY A 264 -30.09 3.59 24.92
N LEU A 265 -29.35 2.54 24.54
CA LEU A 265 -29.86 1.17 24.48
C LEU A 265 -29.14 0.28 25.49
N ASP A 266 -29.92 -0.51 26.23
CA ASP A 266 -29.38 -1.51 27.16
C ASP A 266 -29.16 -2.83 26.41
N GLY A 267 -28.03 -2.92 25.71
CA GLY A 267 -27.68 -4.10 24.91
C GLY A 267 -26.29 -4.04 24.28
N ILE A 268 -25.73 -5.22 24.04
CA ILE A 268 -24.47 -5.40 23.30
C ILE A 268 -24.82 -5.93 21.90
N PHE A 269 -24.32 -5.27 20.87
CA PHE A 269 -24.61 -5.59 19.48
C PHE A 269 -23.41 -6.26 18.82
N SER A 270 -23.70 -7.23 17.94
CA SER A 270 -22.68 -7.80 17.03
C SER A 270 -22.16 -6.71 16.09
N GLY A 271 -20.88 -6.81 15.73
CA GLY A 271 -20.26 -5.98 14.68
C GLY A 271 -20.98 -6.07 13.34
N GLU A 272 -21.67 -7.18 13.04
CA GLU A 272 -22.48 -7.36 11.83
C GLU A 272 -23.61 -6.33 11.67
N ARG A 273 -24.00 -5.66 12.76
CA ARG A 273 -25.03 -4.62 12.74
C ARG A 273 -24.50 -3.23 12.36
N LEU A 274 -23.19 -3.09 12.17
CA LEU A 274 -22.59 -1.84 11.67
C LEU A 274 -22.79 -1.75 10.16
N SER A 275 -23.01 -0.54 9.64
CA SER A 275 -22.97 -0.34 8.18
C SER A 275 -21.56 -0.58 7.66
N SER A 276 -21.43 -1.00 6.39
CA SER A 276 -20.13 -1.22 5.73
C SER A 276 -19.20 -0.02 5.85
N GLY A 277 -19.71 1.19 5.61
CA GLY A 277 -18.95 2.43 5.78
C GLY A 277 -18.51 2.68 7.21
N THR A 278 -19.34 2.38 8.22
CA THR A 278 -18.95 2.54 9.63
C THR A 278 -17.84 1.57 10.01
N LEU A 279 -17.97 0.29 9.62
CA LEU A 279 -16.96 -0.74 9.89
C LEU A 279 -15.62 -0.37 9.25
N ARG A 280 -15.65 0.08 7.99
CA ARG A 280 -14.46 0.54 7.27
C ARG A 280 -13.81 1.74 7.95
N PHE A 281 -14.61 2.73 8.36
CA PHE A 281 -14.09 3.90 9.06
C PHE A 281 -13.44 3.52 10.40
N ILE A 282 -13.99 2.55 11.12
CA ILE A 282 -13.36 2.00 12.35
C ILE A 282 -12.00 1.37 12.01
N CYS A 283 -11.92 0.51 10.99
CA CYS A 283 -10.66 -0.10 10.57
C CYS A 283 -9.60 0.95 10.22
N LEU A 284 -9.96 1.96 9.43
CA LEU A 284 -9.07 3.06 9.04
C LEU A 284 -8.62 3.88 10.25
N THR A 285 -9.53 4.19 11.18
CA THR A 285 -9.20 4.93 12.40
C THR A 285 -8.21 4.15 13.26
N VAL A 286 -8.44 2.85 13.47
CA VAL A 286 -7.53 1.99 14.24
C VAL A 286 -6.18 1.86 13.54
N LEU A 287 -6.16 1.67 12.21
CA LEU A 287 -4.94 1.60 11.42
C LEU A 287 -4.04 2.83 11.62
N LEU A 288 -4.63 4.03 11.56
CA LEU A 288 -3.89 5.29 11.61
C LEU A 288 -3.49 5.67 13.05
N GLN A 289 -4.27 5.27 14.06
CA GLN A 289 -4.04 5.66 15.46
C GLN A 289 -3.39 4.57 16.32
N GLN A 290 -3.15 3.37 15.78
CA GLN A 290 -2.52 2.28 16.54
C GLN A 290 -1.14 2.66 17.11
N THR A 291 -0.71 1.95 18.16
CA THR A 291 0.53 2.25 18.90
C THR A 291 1.76 2.26 17.99
N ASN A 292 1.90 1.27 17.12
CA ASN A 292 3.04 1.10 16.21
C ASN A 292 2.55 0.93 14.77
N PRO A 293 2.15 2.02 14.08
CA PRO A 293 1.65 1.92 12.72
C PRO A 293 2.79 1.69 11.72
N PRO A 294 2.51 1.12 10.53
CA PRO A 294 3.50 0.96 9.47
C PRO A 294 4.11 2.29 9.00
N GLU A 295 5.37 2.26 8.54
CA GLU A 295 6.07 3.44 8.02
C GLU A 295 5.50 3.89 6.67
N THR A 296 4.97 2.95 5.87
CA THR A 296 4.28 3.22 4.60
C THR A 296 2.97 2.45 4.53
N ILE A 297 1.85 3.16 4.35
CA ILE A 297 0.52 2.60 4.21
C ILE A 297 0.04 2.81 2.77
N VAL A 298 -0.56 1.79 2.20
CA VAL A 298 -1.22 1.86 0.90
C VAL A 298 -2.68 1.46 1.05
N LEU A 299 -3.59 2.29 0.54
CA LEU A 299 -5.04 2.13 0.64
C LEU A 299 -5.66 2.15 -0.76
N ASP A 300 -6.47 1.12 -1.08
CA ASP A 300 -7.27 1.12 -2.30
C ASP A 300 -8.69 1.64 -1.99
N GLU A 301 -9.11 2.73 -2.62
CA GLU A 301 -10.44 3.34 -2.48
C GLU A 301 -10.99 3.35 -1.02
N PRO A 302 -10.24 3.88 -0.03
CA PRO A 302 -10.60 3.80 1.38
C PRO A 302 -11.91 4.51 1.73
N GLU A 303 -12.37 5.42 0.88
CA GLU A 303 -13.62 6.17 1.03
C GLU A 303 -14.88 5.44 0.54
N LEU A 304 -14.74 4.30 -0.16
CA LEU A 304 -15.88 3.60 -0.73
C LEU A 304 -16.89 3.21 0.37
N GLY A 305 -18.15 3.64 0.18
CA GLY A 305 -19.24 3.44 1.13
C GLY A 305 -19.27 4.42 2.31
N LEU A 306 -18.33 5.37 2.40
CA LEU A 306 -18.37 6.44 3.39
C LEU A 306 -19.31 7.58 2.96
N HIS A 307 -20.05 8.14 3.92
CA HIS A 307 -20.80 9.38 3.71
C HIS A 307 -19.83 10.55 3.50
N PRO A 308 -20.15 11.57 2.67
CA PRO A 308 -19.25 12.71 2.41
C PRO A 308 -18.62 13.32 3.66
N PHE A 309 -19.40 13.49 4.74
CA PHE A 309 -18.87 13.96 6.03
C PHE A 309 -17.69 13.13 6.57
N ALA A 310 -17.77 11.80 6.48
CA ALA A 310 -16.72 10.88 6.92
C ALA A 310 -15.50 10.90 5.99
N ILE A 311 -15.67 11.25 4.71
CA ILE A 311 -14.57 11.43 3.76
C ILE A 311 -13.68 12.60 4.18
N TYR A 312 -14.27 13.72 4.61
CA TYR A 312 -13.51 14.85 5.14
C TYR A 312 -12.71 14.43 6.40
N GLN A 313 -13.34 13.71 7.33
CA GLN A 313 -12.66 13.21 8.52
C GLN A 313 -11.53 12.22 8.19
N LEU A 314 -11.74 11.36 7.19
CA LEU A 314 -10.70 10.46 6.69
C LEU A 314 -9.51 11.27 6.14
N ALA A 315 -9.76 12.27 5.29
CA ALA A 315 -8.70 13.10 4.73
C ALA A 315 -7.86 13.79 5.82
N GLU A 316 -8.50 14.37 6.85
CA GLU A 316 -7.80 14.96 7.99
C GLU A 316 -6.89 13.94 8.70
N MET A 317 -7.41 12.73 9.00
CA MET A 317 -6.61 11.67 9.62
C MET A 317 -5.43 11.23 8.75
N LEU A 318 -5.57 11.20 7.42
CA LEU A 318 -4.48 10.87 6.50
C LEU A 318 -3.36 11.91 6.57
N HIS A 319 -3.68 13.20 6.52
CA HIS A 319 -2.69 14.27 6.64
C HIS A 319 -2.03 14.31 8.02
N GLU A 320 -2.80 14.14 9.10
CA GLU A 320 -2.28 14.06 10.46
C GLU A 320 -1.29 12.90 10.60
N PHE A 321 -1.66 11.72 10.10
CA PHE A 321 -0.77 10.55 10.11
C PHE A 321 0.53 10.77 9.33
N ALA A 322 0.43 11.41 8.17
CA ALA A 322 1.57 11.63 7.29
C ALA A 322 2.53 12.71 7.83
N SER A 323 2.05 13.61 8.70
CA SER A 323 2.86 14.66 9.33
C SER A 323 4.06 14.13 10.13
N THR A 324 4.00 12.87 10.59
CA THR A 324 5.09 12.22 11.36
C THR A 324 6.13 11.53 10.45
N GLU A 325 6.43 12.11 9.28
CA GLU A 325 7.33 11.57 8.24
C GLU A 325 6.94 10.19 7.67
N ARG A 326 5.68 9.79 7.84
CA ARG A 326 5.16 8.53 7.29
C ARG A 326 4.67 8.74 5.86
N LYS A 327 4.64 7.66 5.08
CA LYS A 327 4.16 7.69 3.70
C LYS A 327 2.78 7.06 3.59
N ILE A 328 1.87 7.72 2.88
CA ILE A 328 0.58 7.16 2.51
C ILE A 328 0.42 7.23 0.99
N ILE A 329 -0.04 6.13 0.41
CA ILE A 329 -0.45 6.04 -0.99
C ILE A 329 -1.93 5.67 -1.00
N VAL A 330 -2.78 6.49 -1.61
CA VAL A 330 -4.23 6.27 -1.67
C VAL A 330 -4.67 6.30 -3.12
N THR A 331 -5.41 5.30 -3.59
CA THR A 331 -6.17 5.42 -4.84
C THR A 331 -7.58 5.91 -4.54
N THR A 332 -8.17 6.64 -5.47
CA THR A 332 -9.56 7.08 -5.30
C THR A 332 -10.27 7.26 -6.64
N GLN A 333 -11.58 7.10 -6.62
CA GLN A 333 -12.51 7.58 -7.65
C GLN A 333 -13.46 8.67 -7.17
N SER A 334 -13.28 9.12 -5.93
CA SER A 334 -14.11 10.11 -5.29
C SER A 334 -13.60 11.51 -5.55
N VAL A 335 -14.37 12.29 -6.30
CA VAL A 335 -14.19 13.75 -6.42
C VAL A 335 -14.17 14.41 -5.04
N THR A 336 -15.03 13.95 -4.12
CA THR A 336 -15.11 14.47 -2.75
C THR A 336 -13.81 14.27 -1.99
N LEU A 337 -13.17 13.09 -2.10
CA LEU A 337 -11.88 12.83 -1.47
C LEU A 337 -10.78 13.63 -2.15
N ALA A 338 -10.74 13.64 -3.49
CA ALA A 338 -9.75 14.40 -4.26
C ALA A 338 -9.76 15.91 -3.95
N ASN A 339 -10.93 16.49 -3.63
CA ASN A 339 -11.05 17.88 -3.20
C ASN A 339 -10.34 18.20 -1.88
N GLN A 340 -9.92 17.19 -1.11
CA GLN A 340 -9.20 17.37 0.16
C GLN A 340 -7.68 17.36 0.00
N PHE A 341 -7.18 17.27 -1.24
CA PHE A 341 -5.75 17.20 -1.56
C PHE A 341 -5.33 18.36 -2.46
N SER A 342 -4.06 18.70 -2.37
CA SER A 342 -3.40 19.66 -3.26
C SER A 342 -2.89 18.99 -4.55
N LEU A 343 -2.56 19.79 -5.58
CA LEU A 343 -2.00 19.26 -6.82
C LEU A 343 -0.66 18.53 -6.63
N GLU A 344 0.17 18.99 -5.69
CA GLU A 344 1.49 18.39 -5.41
C GLU A 344 1.38 16.95 -4.87
N GLU A 345 0.26 16.64 -4.22
CA GLU A 345 -0.05 15.33 -3.67
C GLU A 345 -0.60 14.36 -4.73
N LEU A 346 -0.97 14.84 -5.92
CA LEU A 346 -1.55 14.00 -6.95
C LEU A 346 -0.50 13.21 -7.75
N ALA A 347 -0.89 12.01 -8.11
CA ALA A 347 -0.29 11.20 -9.16
C ALA A 347 -1.39 10.81 -10.17
N LEU A 348 -1.33 11.38 -11.36
CA LEU A 348 -2.28 11.15 -12.44
C LEU A 348 -1.92 9.85 -13.15
N VAL A 349 -2.79 8.85 -13.06
CA VAL A 349 -2.61 7.54 -13.68
C VAL A 349 -3.44 7.47 -14.94
N THR A 350 -2.77 7.33 -16.08
CA THR A 350 -3.41 7.21 -17.39
C THR A 350 -2.92 5.97 -18.13
N ARG A 351 -3.57 5.65 -19.25
CA ARG A 351 -3.16 4.58 -20.15
C ARG A 351 -2.76 5.18 -21.48
N GLU A 352 -1.51 4.94 -21.89
CA GLU A 352 -0.95 5.43 -23.15
C GLU A 352 -0.27 4.29 -23.89
N ASN A 353 -0.60 4.09 -25.17
CA ASN A 353 -0.06 3.02 -26.01
C ASN A 353 -0.14 1.62 -25.35
N GLY A 354 -1.29 1.33 -24.71
CA GLY A 354 -1.55 0.06 -24.03
C GLY A 354 -0.84 -0.12 -22.68
N ALA A 355 -0.12 0.89 -22.18
CA ALA A 355 0.64 0.82 -20.93
C ALA A 355 0.19 1.88 -19.92
N THR A 356 0.30 1.56 -18.63
CA THR A 356 0.12 2.52 -17.54
C THR A 356 1.22 3.58 -17.57
N VAL A 357 0.83 4.83 -17.36
CA VAL A 357 1.72 5.98 -17.22
C VAL A 357 1.30 6.78 -15.98
N VAL A 358 2.27 7.20 -15.18
CA VAL A 358 2.05 8.04 -13.99
C VAL A 358 2.72 9.38 -14.24
N ASN A 359 1.92 10.46 -14.20
CA ASN A 359 2.37 11.83 -14.36
C ASN A 359 1.99 12.65 -13.12
N ARG A 360 2.78 13.65 -12.78
CA ARG A 360 2.41 14.64 -11.75
C ARG A 360 2.02 15.95 -12.41
N PRO A 361 0.94 16.61 -11.97
CA PRO A 361 0.61 17.94 -12.43
C PRO A 361 1.58 18.95 -11.78
N GLU A 362 2.17 19.82 -12.59
CA GLU A 362 2.94 20.95 -12.06
C GLU A 362 1.97 22.09 -11.73
N PRO A 363 1.92 22.62 -10.48
CA PRO A 363 0.95 23.65 -10.09
C PRO A 363 0.97 24.90 -10.98
N GLU A 364 2.13 25.22 -11.53
CA GLU A 364 2.37 26.36 -12.43
C GLU A 364 1.52 26.27 -13.71
N ASP A 365 1.27 25.06 -14.22
CA ASP A 365 0.45 24.83 -15.42
C ASP A 365 -1.05 25.09 -15.17
N TYR A 366 -1.48 25.10 -13.91
CA TYR A 366 -2.90 25.13 -13.53
C TYR A 366 -3.30 26.36 -12.71
N THR A 367 -2.43 27.37 -12.61
CA THR A 367 -2.66 28.53 -11.72
C THR A 367 -4.01 29.21 -11.96
N GLN A 368 -4.42 29.40 -13.22
CA GLN A 368 -5.72 30.01 -13.57
C GLN A 368 -6.94 29.19 -13.13
N TRP A 369 -6.79 27.87 -12.98
CA TRP A 369 -7.88 26.97 -12.60
C TRP A 369 -7.99 26.82 -11.10
N LEU A 370 -6.87 26.91 -10.39
CA LEU A 370 -6.80 26.80 -8.93
C LEU A 370 -7.56 27.92 -8.19
N ASP A 371 -7.74 29.07 -8.83
CA ASP A 371 -8.51 30.19 -8.27
C ASP A 371 -10.02 29.88 -8.21
N ASP A 372 -10.54 29.12 -9.18
CA ASP A 372 -11.98 28.91 -9.37
C ASP A 372 -12.44 27.47 -9.07
N TYR A 373 -11.52 26.50 -9.07
CA TYR A 373 -11.83 25.08 -8.98
C TYR A 373 -10.97 24.36 -7.94
N SER A 374 -11.63 23.48 -7.18
CA SER A 374 -10.96 22.45 -6.39
C SER A 374 -10.38 21.34 -7.27
N VAL A 375 -9.39 20.62 -6.75
CA VAL A 375 -8.70 19.53 -7.47
C VAL A 375 -9.64 18.49 -8.06
N GLY A 376 -10.61 18.02 -7.30
CA GLY A 376 -11.58 17.04 -7.78
C GLY A 376 -12.51 17.63 -8.85
N GLN A 377 -12.87 18.91 -8.77
CA GLN A 377 -13.62 19.59 -9.85
C GLN A 377 -12.79 19.73 -11.13
N MET A 378 -11.49 20.02 -11.01
CA MET A 378 -10.59 20.02 -12.17
C MET A 378 -10.51 18.64 -12.81
N TRP A 379 -10.50 17.57 -11.98
CA TRP A 379 -10.54 16.21 -12.48
C TRP A 379 -11.87 15.88 -13.16
N GLU A 380 -13.00 16.19 -12.53
CA GLU A 380 -14.36 15.96 -13.04
C GLU A 380 -14.60 16.67 -14.38
N ASN A 381 -14.09 17.91 -14.51
CA ASN A 381 -14.17 18.69 -15.75
C ASN A 381 -13.08 18.36 -16.77
N ASN A 382 -12.28 17.31 -16.52
CA ASN A 382 -11.19 16.86 -17.38
C ASN A 382 -10.11 17.93 -17.66
N VAL A 383 -9.94 18.91 -16.77
CA VAL A 383 -8.87 19.93 -16.86
C VAL A 383 -7.50 19.29 -16.72
N LEU A 384 -7.38 18.27 -15.86
CA LEU A 384 -6.14 17.52 -15.64
C LEU A 384 -5.77 16.58 -16.81
N ASN A 385 -6.58 16.51 -17.87
CA ASN A 385 -6.41 15.61 -19.02
C ASN A 385 -6.35 14.11 -18.65
N VAL A 386 -7.07 13.73 -17.59
CA VAL A 386 -7.14 12.36 -17.05
C VAL A 386 -8.48 11.72 -17.41
N SER A 387 -8.71 11.51 -18.69
CA SER A 387 -9.92 10.85 -19.22
C SER A 387 -9.61 9.56 -19.96
N PRO A 388 -10.58 8.64 -20.12
CA PRO A 388 -10.43 7.49 -20.98
C PRO A 388 -10.16 7.95 -22.42
N LYS A 389 -8.91 7.84 -22.88
CA LYS A 389 -8.58 8.04 -24.29
C LYS A 389 -9.06 6.82 -25.07
N ARG A 390 -9.81 7.00 -26.16
CA ARG A 390 -10.07 5.90 -27.11
C ARG A 390 -8.74 5.51 -27.73
N GLU A 391 -8.29 4.28 -27.48
CA GLU A 391 -7.15 3.71 -28.21
C GLU A 391 -7.60 3.58 -29.68
N VAL A 392 -7.02 4.41 -30.55
CA VAL A 392 -7.15 4.21 -32.00
C VAL A 392 -6.25 3.02 -32.32
N THR A 393 -6.86 1.84 -32.42
CA THR A 393 -6.22 0.72 -33.10
C THR A 393 -6.16 1.08 -34.58
N ASP A 394 -4.97 1.49 -35.05
CA ASP A 394 -4.67 1.42 -36.48
C ASP A 394 -4.79 -0.06 -36.88
N LEU A 395 -5.86 -0.37 -37.61
CA LEU A 395 -6.17 -1.70 -38.16
C LEU A 395 -5.32 -1.99 -39.39
#